data_AF-A0A3A1WK26-F1
#
_entry.id   AF-A0A3A1WK26-F1
#
_cell.length_a   1.000
_cell.length_b   1.000
_cell.length_c   1.000
_cell.angle_alpha   90.00
_cell.angle_beta   90.00
_cell.angle_gamma   90.00
#
_symmetry.space_group_name_H-M   'P 1'
#
loop_
_entity.id
_entity.type
_entity.pdbx_description
1 polymer ?
#
loop_
_entity_poly.entity_id
_entity_poly.type
_entity_poly.pdbx_seq_one_letter_code
_entity_poly.pdbx_strand_id
1 'polypeptide(L)'
;MSATAANLAEALRGLAALHAAAAPFLAHWPAGDAGAAAPSPEAVPGLPVLAFLPALERSGIPAADAVLDLARALARRLVWRQTYAEPQVDRRFLDRYGWTELVGRRGLLTSESLAAGLLMLGPDTAYPPHRHAAEEIYIPVSGRARWLKGASWSVRAPGTLIHHPPHVVHATRTRAEPLLALYLWRGEDLATPARLC
;
A
#
# COMPACT_ATOMS: atom_id res chain seq x y z
N MET A 1 -24.30 -8.24 3.74
CA MET A 1 -23.60 -7.40 4.74
C MET A 1 -22.87 -6.29 4.00
N SER A 2 -22.83 -5.07 4.53
CA SER A 2 -22.09 -3.95 3.90
C SER A 2 -20.59 -4.11 4.12
N ALA A 3 -19.76 -3.80 3.11
CA ALA A 3 -18.31 -3.85 3.25
C ALA A 3 -17.82 -2.87 4.33
N THR A 4 -16.86 -3.31 5.15
CA THR A 4 -16.23 -2.48 6.18
C THR A 4 -14.71 -2.45 6.01
N ALA A 5 -14.07 -1.42 6.56
CA ALA A 5 -12.61 -1.34 6.52
C ALA A 5 -11.92 -2.39 7.41
N ALA A 6 -12.62 -2.95 8.41
CA ALA A 6 -12.17 -4.15 9.12
C ALA A 6 -12.12 -5.38 8.20
N ASN A 7 -13.12 -5.55 7.31
CA ASN A 7 -13.06 -6.62 6.29
C ASN A 7 -11.88 -6.43 5.34
N LEU A 8 -11.58 -5.19 4.95
CA LEU A 8 -10.40 -4.91 4.13
C LEU A 8 -9.11 -5.25 4.86
N ALA A 9 -8.95 -4.84 6.12
CA ALA A 9 -7.77 -5.19 6.91
C ALA A 9 -7.57 -6.72 7.02
N GLU A 10 -8.64 -7.48 7.28
CA GLU A 10 -8.55 -8.93 7.33
C GLU A 10 -8.21 -9.54 5.96
N ALA A 11 -8.74 -8.99 4.86
CA ALA A 11 -8.37 -9.43 3.51
C ALA A 11 -6.89 -9.15 3.20
N LEU A 12 -6.35 -8.01 3.63
CA LEU A 12 -4.92 -7.70 3.52
C LEU A 12 -4.07 -8.70 4.31
N ARG A 13 -4.49 -9.03 5.54
CA ARG A 13 -3.85 -10.05 6.39
C ARG A 13 -3.85 -11.42 5.70
N GLY A 14 -4.99 -11.83 5.16
CA GLY A 14 -5.15 -13.09 4.43
C GLY A 14 -4.28 -13.18 3.18
N LEU A 15 -4.17 -12.08 2.41
CA LEU A 15 -3.27 -12.02 1.25
C LEU A 15 -1.80 -12.16 1.67
N ALA A 16 -1.37 -11.45 2.72
CA ALA A 16 -0.02 -11.59 3.25
C ALA A 16 0.28 -13.00 3.77
N ALA A 17 -0.70 -13.64 4.42
CA ALA A 17 -0.56 -14.98 5.00
C ALA A 17 -0.31 -16.09 3.96
N LEU A 18 -0.52 -15.82 2.67
CA LEU A 18 -0.11 -16.74 1.60
C LEU A 18 1.42 -16.91 1.51
N HIS A 19 2.18 -16.03 2.15
CA HIS A 19 3.63 -16.05 2.12
C HIS A 19 4.24 -16.25 3.51
N ALA A 20 4.97 -17.35 3.68
CA ALA A 20 5.69 -17.63 4.93
C ALA A 20 6.64 -16.49 5.35
N ALA A 21 7.24 -15.79 4.38
CA ALA A 21 8.13 -14.64 4.63
C ALA A 21 7.42 -13.42 5.25
N ALA A 22 6.08 -13.34 5.20
CA ALA A 22 5.31 -12.31 5.87
C ALA A 22 5.02 -12.64 7.34
N ALA A 23 5.26 -13.87 7.80
CA ALA A 23 4.96 -14.28 9.18
C ALA A 23 5.56 -13.36 10.26
N PRO A 24 6.82 -12.88 10.14
CA PRO A 24 7.40 -11.95 11.11
C PRO A 24 6.72 -10.58 11.16
N PHE A 25 5.99 -10.18 10.12
CA PHE A 25 5.17 -8.97 10.11
C PHE A 25 3.79 -9.25 10.72
N LEU A 26 3.19 -10.38 10.34
CA LEU A 26 1.86 -10.80 10.81
C LEU A 26 1.82 -11.13 12.31
N ALA A 27 2.96 -11.47 12.91
CA ALA A 27 3.11 -11.61 14.36
C ALA A 27 2.81 -10.31 15.14
N HIS A 28 2.95 -9.15 14.48
CA HIS A 28 2.65 -7.82 15.04
C HIS A 28 1.26 -7.32 14.65
N TRP A 29 0.44 -8.15 13.98
CA TRP A 29 -0.92 -7.78 13.65
C TRP A 29 -1.74 -7.64 14.93
N PRO A 30 -2.41 -6.49 15.18
CA PRO A 30 -3.09 -6.26 16.44
C PRO A 30 -4.23 -7.26 16.66
N ALA A 31 -4.32 -7.78 17.88
CA ALA A 31 -5.46 -8.57 18.34
C ALA A 31 -6.56 -7.60 18.80
N GLY A 32 -7.65 -7.48 18.06
CA GLY A 32 -8.78 -6.66 18.49
C GLY A 32 -9.67 -6.18 17.35
N ASP A 33 -10.87 -5.77 17.72
CA ASP A 33 -11.82 -5.11 16.83
C ASP A 33 -11.27 -3.73 16.41
N ALA A 34 -11.62 -3.30 15.19
CA ALA A 34 -11.25 -1.98 14.68
C ALA A 34 -11.63 -0.89 15.68
N GLY A 35 -10.64 -0.26 16.30
CA GLY A 35 -10.85 0.98 17.03
C GLY A 35 -11.43 2.02 16.06
N ALA A 36 -12.25 2.93 16.57
CA ALA A 36 -12.64 4.08 15.78
C ALA A 36 -11.36 4.86 15.44
N ALA A 37 -10.89 4.80 14.18
CA ALA A 37 -9.87 5.73 13.72
C ALA A 37 -10.34 7.14 14.07
N ALA A 38 -9.53 7.91 14.78
CA ALA A 38 -9.77 9.33 14.86
C ALA A 38 -9.71 9.88 13.42
N PRO A 39 -10.77 10.53 12.91
CA PRO A 39 -10.69 11.17 11.61
C PRO A 39 -9.52 12.16 11.64
N SER A 40 -8.52 11.96 10.79
CA SER A 40 -7.50 12.98 10.60
C SER A 40 -8.13 14.17 9.89
N PRO A 41 -7.90 15.41 10.36
CA PRO A 41 -8.44 16.63 9.73
C PRO A 41 -7.92 16.88 8.30
N GLU A 42 -6.96 16.08 7.82
CA GLU A 42 -6.36 16.14 6.47
C GLU A 42 -6.95 15.15 5.46
N ALA A 43 -8.10 14.53 5.73
CA ALA A 43 -8.75 13.67 4.74
C ALA A 43 -9.14 14.48 3.49
N VAL A 44 -8.26 14.51 2.49
CA VAL A 44 -8.51 15.19 1.21
C VAL A 44 -9.63 14.42 0.51
N PRO A 45 -10.74 15.06 0.13
CA PRO A 45 -11.79 14.40 -0.64
C PRO A 45 -11.19 13.82 -1.93
N GLY A 46 -11.07 12.49 -1.98
CA GLY A 46 -10.72 11.66 -3.14
C GLY A 46 -9.53 12.13 -3.97
N LEU A 47 -8.33 11.60 -3.67
CA LEU A 47 -7.13 11.83 -4.50
C LEU A 47 -7.39 11.50 -5.99
N PRO A 48 -6.79 12.24 -6.95
CA PRO A 48 -7.01 12.01 -8.38
C PRO A 48 -6.68 10.58 -8.85
N VAL A 49 -5.72 9.92 -8.20
CA VAL A 49 -5.33 8.53 -8.49
C VAL A 49 -6.51 7.55 -8.43
N LEU A 50 -7.54 7.84 -7.63
CA LEU A 50 -8.70 6.97 -7.49
C LEU A 50 -9.56 6.88 -8.76
N ALA A 51 -9.39 7.82 -9.70
CA ALA A 51 -10.01 7.73 -11.02
C ALA A 51 -9.58 6.48 -11.81
N PHE A 52 -8.43 5.89 -11.46
CA PHE A 52 -7.91 4.67 -12.12
C PHE A 52 -8.37 3.36 -11.46
N LEU A 53 -9.15 3.40 -10.36
CA LEU A 53 -9.65 2.18 -9.68
C LEU A 53 -10.49 1.25 -10.59
N PRO A 54 -11.34 1.76 -11.51
CA PRO A 54 -12.07 0.90 -12.42
C PRO A 54 -11.17 0.11 -13.38
N ALA A 55 -9.98 0.62 -13.71
CA ALA A 55 -9.04 -0.01 -14.63
C ALA A 55 -8.17 -1.10 -14.00
N LEU A 56 -8.23 -1.30 -12.68
CA LEU A 56 -7.54 -2.41 -12.00
C LEU A 56 -8.22 -3.74 -12.33
N GLU A 57 -7.49 -4.72 -12.82
CA GLU A 57 -8.07 -6.02 -13.17
C GLU A 57 -7.92 -7.05 -12.05
N ARG A 58 -8.86 -8.00 -12.00
CA ARG A 58 -8.75 -9.16 -11.10
C ARG A 58 -7.57 -10.01 -11.51
N SER A 59 -6.86 -10.52 -10.51
CA SER A 59 -5.68 -11.35 -10.68
C SER A 59 -5.99 -12.83 -10.88
N GLY A 60 -7.18 -13.27 -10.48
CA GLY A 60 -7.55 -14.68 -10.37
C GLY A 60 -7.06 -15.33 -9.06
N ILE A 61 -6.32 -14.61 -8.22
CA ILE A 61 -5.92 -15.05 -6.88
C ILE A 61 -7.03 -14.64 -5.92
N PRO A 62 -7.77 -15.58 -5.28
CA PRO A 62 -8.96 -15.25 -4.49
C PRO A 62 -8.72 -14.20 -3.39
N ALA A 63 -7.60 -14.29 -2.67
CA ALA A 63 -7.27 -13.32 -1.62
C ALA A 63 -6.97 -11.91 -2.17
N ALA A 64 -6.26 -11.80 -3.29
CA ALA A 64 -5.97 -10.51 -3.91
C ALA A 64 -7.24 -9.91 -4.54
N ASP A 65 -8.06 -10.73 -5.17
CA ASP A 65 -9.33 -10.28 -5.74
C ASP A 65 -10.29 -9.78 -4.65
N ALA A 66 -10.34 -10.44 -3.49
CA ALA A 66 -11.12 -9.97 -2.34
C ALA A 66 -10.64 -8.59 -1.85
N VAL A 67 -9.31 -8.37 -1.77
CA VAL A 67 -8.73 -7.07 -1.45
C VAL A 67 -9.13 -6.02 -2.49
N LEU A 68 -9.05 -6.33 -3.78
CA LEU A 68 -9.42 -5.40 -4.86
C LEU A 68 -10.90 -5.01 -4.79
N ASP A 69 -11.80 -5.99 -4.63
CA ASP A 69 -13.24 -5.76 -4.55
C ASP A 69 -13.59 -4.89 -3.34
N LEU A 70 -12.98 -5.15 -2.19
CA LEU A 70 -13.15 -4.33 -0.98
C LEU A 70 -12.55 -2.92 -1.14
N ALA A 71 -11.37 -2.80 -1.74
CA ALA A 71 -10.74 -1.51 -2.01
C ALA A 71 -11.62 -0.63 -2.90
N ARG A 72 -12.24 -1.22 -3.94
CA ARG A 72 -13.21 -0.51 -4.80
C ARG A 72 -14.45 -0.07 -4.03
N ALA A 73 -15.04 -0.97 -3.25
CA ALA A 73 -16.25 -0.68 -2.47
C ALA A 73 -16.02 0.40 -1.39
N LEU A 74 -14.79 0.49 -0.86
CA LEU A 74 -14.44 1.36 0.25
C LEU A 74 -13.64 2.60 -0.16
N ALA A 75 -13.22 2.74 -1.42
CA ALA A 75 -12.27 3.77 -1.85
C ALA A 75 -12.62 5.19 -1.37
N ARG A 76 -13.90 5.57 -1.41
CA ARG A 76 -14.40 6.89 -0.98
C ARG A 76 -14.53 7.05 0.54
N ARG A 77 -14.43 5.95 1.30
CA ARG A 77 -14.54 5.87 2.76
C ARG A 77 -13.18 5.71 3.44
N LEU A 78 -12.12 5.42 2.69
CA LEU A 78 -10.74 5.32 3.18
C LEU A 78 -10.08 6.69 3.20
N VAL A 79 -9.12 6.86 4.12
CA VAL A 79 -8.31 8.09 4.20
C VAL A 79 -7.07 7.92 3.33
N TRP A 80 -7.13 8.49 2.12
CA TRP A 80 -6.01 8.50 1.19
C TRP A 80 -5.07 9.68 1.46
N ARG A 81 -3.77 9.43 1.35
CA ARG A 81 -2.70 10.36 1.69
C ARG A 81 -1.62 10.37 0.62
N GLN A 82 -0.78 11.41 0.64
CA GLN A 82 0.43 11.54 -0.15
C GLN A 82 1.58 11.92 0.78
N THR A 83 2.73 11.26 0.63
CA THR A 83 3.92 11.54 1.43
C THR A 83 4.68 12.78 0.96
N TYR A 84 4.63 13.06 -0.33
CA TYR A 84 5.42 14.10 -0.98
C TYR A 84 4.53 15.25 -1.44
N ALA A 85 5.14 16.41 -1.62
CA ALA A 85 4.52 17.59 -2.23
C ALA A 85 5.44 18.17 -3.31
N GLU A 86 4.91 19.09 -4.13
CA GLU A 86 5.76 19.90 -5.01
C GLU A 86 6.70 20.79 -4.17
N PRO A 87 7.96 20.98 -4.55
CA PRO A 87 8.61 20.51 -5.77
C PRO A 87 9.37 19.17 -5.62
N GLN A 88 9.18 18.39 -4.53
CA GLN A 88 9.90 17.12 -4.34
C GLN A 88 9.60 16.10 -5.45
N VAL A 89 8.37 16.14 -5.95
CA VAL A 89 7.84 15.38 -7.08
C VAL A 89 7.02 16.32 -7.96
N ASP A 90 6.78 15.95 -9.21
CA ASP A 90 5.94 16.75 -10.10
C ASP A 90 4.44 16.52 -9.86
N ARG A 91 3.62 17.46 -10.37
CA ARG A 91 2.17 17.33 -10.30
C ARG A 91 1.64 16.04 -10.94
N ARG A 92 2.28 15.58 -12.02
CA ARG A 92 1.88 14.37 -12.74
C ARG A 92 1.94 13.13 -11.84
N PHE A 93 2.98 13.01 -11.02
CA PHE A 93 3.13 11.97 -10.03
C PHE A 93 2.07 12.10 -8.94
N LEU A 94 1.85 13.30 -8.37
CA LEU A 94 0.82 13.51 -7.35
C LEU A 94 -0.57 13.14 -7.86
N ASP A 95 -0.93 13.45 -9.10
CA ASP A 95 -2.23 13.06 -9.64
C ASP A 95 -2.40 11.53 -9.83
N ARG A 96 -1.32 10.75 -9.71
CA ARG A 96 -1.28 9.30 -9.96
C ARG A 96 -0.72 8.51 -8.77
N TYR A 97 -0.61 9.12 -7.60
CA TYR A 97 -0.04 8.49 -6.42
C TYR A 97 -0.93 8.73 -5.21
N GLY A 98 -1.12 7.68 -4.43
CA GLY A 98 -1.74 7.78 -3.12
C GLY A 98 -1.61 6.48 -2.35
N TRP A 99 -1.68 6.59 -1.03
CA TRP A 99 -1.69 5.43 -0.15
C TRP A 99 -2.71 5.62 0.97
N THR A 100 -3.14 4.53 1.58
CA THR A 100 -4.01 4.51 2.75
C THR A 100 -3.46 3.53 3.76
N GLU A 101 -3.54 3.89 5.04
CA GLU A 101 -3.11 3.04 6.17
C GLU A 101 -4.35 2.47 6.86
N LEU A 102 -4.40 1.15 7.00
CA LEU A 102 -5.51 0.42 7.62
C LEU A 102 -5.12 -0.07 9.03
N VAL A 103 -3.87 -0.52 9.16
CA VAL A 103 -3.24 -0.88 10.44
C VAL A 103 -2.06 0.05 10.66
N GLY A 104 -1.89 0.56 11.87
CA GLY A 104 -0.79 1.45 12.23
C GLY A 104 -1.26 2.67 13.00
N ARG A 105 -0.34 3.59 13.29
CA ARG A 105 -0.58 4.79 14.13
C ARG A 105 -1.63 5.73 13.57
N ARG A 106 -1.87 5.67 12.25
CA ARG A 106 -2.86 6.47 11.50
C ARG A 106 -3.99 5.60 10.95
N GLY A 107 -3.95 4.30 11.21
CA GLY A 107 -4.91 3.31 10.73
C GLY A 107 -6.16 3.20 11.60
N LEU A 108 -7.10 2.38 11.14
CA LEU A 108 -8.29 1.99 11.90
C LEU A 108 -7.97 1.00 13.00
N LEU A 109 -7.03 0.09 12.72
CA LEU A 109 -6.47 -0.81 13.70
C LEU A 109 -5.16 -0.19 14.20
N THR A 110 -5.20 0.47 15.36
CA THR A 110 -4.02 1.11 15.93
C THR A 110 -2.93 0.08 16.22
N SER A 111 -1.72 0.34 15.74
CA SER A 111 -0.53 -0.44 16.06
C SER A 111 0.71 0.46 16.04
N GLU A 112 1.60 0.24 17.01
CA GLU A 112 2.91 0.88 17.11
C GLU A 112 4.04 0.00 16.52
N SER A 113 3.74 -1.26 16.20
CA SER A 113 4.73 -2.27 15.75
C SER A 113 4.53 -2.76 14.33
N LEU A 114 3.41 -2.40 13.69
CA LEU A 114 3.08 -2.72 12.32
C LEU A 114 2.35 -1.53 11.68
N ALA A 115 2.71 -1.18 10.45
CA ALA A 115 1.84 -0.41 9.57
C ALA A 115 1.48 -1.26 8.34
N ALA A 116 0.21 -1.29 7.96
CA ALA A 116 -0.27 -2.04 6.81
C ALA A 116 -1.33 -1.24 6.05
N GLY A 117 -1.29 -1.33 4.74
CA GLY A 117 -2.25 -0.60 3.92
C GLY A 117 -2.11 -0.85 2.43
N LEU A 118 -2.63 0.08 1.64
CA LEU A 118 -2.60 0.02 0.19
C LEU A 118 -1.83 1.20 -0.39
N LEU A 119 -0.98 0.92 -1.37
CA LEU A 119 -0.40 1.88 -2.29
C LEU A 119 -1.13 1.77 -3.63
N MET A 120 -1.46 2.91 -4.24
CA MET A 120 -1.97 2.98 -5.60
C MET A 120 -1.08 3.87 -6.48
N LEU A 121 -0.76 3.36 -7.67
CA LEU A 121 -0.12 4.13 -8.73
C LEU A 121 -1.00 4.08 -9.99
N GLY A 122 -1.22 5.23 -10.62
CA GLY A 122 -1.85 5.31 -11.93
C GLY A 122 -0.95 4.77 -13.05
N PRO A 123 -1.46 4.69 -14.29
CA PRO A 123 -0.66 4.33 -15.45
C PRO A 123 0.52 5.28 -15.68
N ASP A 124 1.57 4.80 -16.35
CA ASP A 124 2.74 5.54 -16.80
C ASP A 124 3.35 6.45 -15.71
N THR A 125 3.51 5.87 -14.51
CA THR A 125 3.99 6.57 -13.31
C THR A 125 5.29 5.95 -12.84
N ALA A 126 6.30 6.81 -12.65
CA ALA A 126 7.55 6.43 -12.00
C ALA A 126 7.54 6.95 -10.56
N TYR A 127 7.42 6.05 -9.60
CA TYR A 127 7.67 6.35 -8.19
C TYR A 127 9.19 6.40 -7.98
N PRO A 128 9.80 7.59 -7.73
CA PRO A 128 11.25 7.73 -7.73
C PRO A 128 11.95 6.85 -6.68
N PRO A 129 13.26 6.60 -6.83
CA PRO A 129 14.04 5.91 -5.82
C PRO A 129 13.90 6.56 -4.44
N HIS A 130 13.56 5.75 -3.44
CA HIS A 130 13.38 6.17 -2.07
C HIS A 130 13.85 5.08 -1.11
N ARG A 131 13.95 5.44 0.17
CA ARG A 131 14.30 4.53 1.27
C ARG A 131 13.69 5.01 2.59
N HIS A 132 13.57 4.09 3.55
CA HIS A 132 13.15 4.36 4.92
C HIS A 132 13.79 3.34 5.87
N ALA A 133 13.73 3.60 7.18
CA ALA A 133 14.25 2.71 8.21
C ALA A 133 13.40 1.45 8.38
N ALA A 134 12.07 1.55 8.21
CA ALA A 134 11.18 0.40 8.30
C ALA A 134 11.58 -0.69 7.30
N GLU A 135 11.56 -1.94 7.75
CA GLU A 135 11.57 -3.09 6.86
C GLU A 135 10.19 -3.20 6.20
N GLU A 136 10.15 -3.49 4.90
CA GLU A 136 8.91 -3.46 4.13
C GLU A 136 8.70 -4.72 3.29
N ILE A 137 7.43 -5.10 3.17
CA ILE A 137 6.95 -6.02 2.14
C ILE A 137 5.92 -5.30 1.27
N TYR A 138 6.05 -5.43 -0.05
CA TYR A 138 4.97 -5.21 -0.99
C TYR A 138 4.42 -6.53 -1.53
N ILE A 139 3.10 -6.58 -1.75
CA ILE A 139 2.44 -7.62 -2.55
C ILE A 139 1.51 -6.90 -3.53
N PRO A 140 1.80 -6.90 -4.85
CA PRO A 140 0.85 -6.40 -5.84
C PRO A 140 -0.48 -7.14 -5.73
N VAL A 141 -1.57 -6.40 -5.67
CA VAL A 141 -2.95 -6.91 -5.63
C VAL A 141 -3.50 -6.98 -7.06
N SER A 142 -3.22 -5.95 -7.85
CA SER A 142 -3.65 -5.82 -9.25
C SER A 142 -2.62 -4.99 -10.01
N GLY A 143 -2.48 -5.28 -11.30
CA GLY A 143 -1.52 -4.66 -12.21
C GLY A 143 -0.11 -5.25 -12.13
N ARG A 144 0.57 -5.30 -13.28
CA ARG A 144 1.98 -5.69 -13.38
C ARG A 144 2.86 -4.44 -13.43
N ALA A 145 3.78 -4.33 -12.48
CA ALA A 145 4.70 -3.20 -12.40
C ALA A 145 6.16 -3.65 -12.37
N ARG A 146 7.07 -2.73 -12.72
CA ARG A 146 8.51 -2.92 -12.53
C ARG A 146 8.90 -2.40 -11.16
N TRP A 147 9.71 -3.17 -10.46
CA TRP A 147 10.19 -2.86 -9.12
C TRP A 147 11.71 -2.91 -9.10
N LEU A 148 12.31 -1.86 -8.55
CA LEU A 148 13.73 -1.77 -8.25
C LEU A 148 13.93 -2.17 -6.81
N LYS A 149 14.89 -3.07 -6.57
CA LYS A 149 15.46 -3.33 -5.25
C LYS A 149 16.97 -3.25 -5.37
N GLY A 150 17.59 -2.28 -4.69
CA GLY A 150 19.00 -1.97 -4.88
C GLY A 150 19.27 -1.50 -6.31
N ALA A 151 20.00 -2.31 -7.09
CA ALA A 151 20.38 -1.97 -8.48
C ALA A 151 19.58 -2.72 -9.56
N SER A 152 18.69 -3.65 -9.18
CA SER A 152 18.05 -4.56 -10.14
C SER A 152 16.56 -4.32 -10.31
N TRP A 153 16.13 -4.11 -11.55
CA TRP A 153 14.72 -4.01 -11.93
C TRP A 153 14.14 -5.37 -12.28
N SER A 154 12.95 -5.68 -11.77
CA SER A 154 12.19 -6.89 -12.13
C SER A 154 10.71 -6.58 -12.30
N VAL A 155 10.03 -7.27 -13.22
CA VAL A 155 8.56 -7.20 -13.32
C VAL A 155 7.96 -8.11 -12.26
N ARG A 156 6.95 -7.62 -11.53
CA ARG A 156 6.24 -8.37 -10.49
C ARG A 156 4.75 -8.37 -10.80
N ALA A 157 4.16 -9.56 -10.74
CA ALA A 157 2.75 -9.80 -10.97
C ALA A 157 1.97 -9.76 -9.66
N PRO A 158 0.62 -9.66 -9.71
CA PRO A 158 -0.22 -9.86 -8.54
C PRO A 158 0.14 -11.11 -7.72
N GLY A 159 0.08 -10.99 -6.40
CA GLY A 159 0.44 -12.05 -5.45
C GLY A 159 1.94 -12.31 -5.31
N THR A 160 2.83 -11.54 -5.96
CA THR A 160 4.28 -11.73 -5.77
C THR A 160 4.77 -10.93 -4.57
N LEU A 161 5.34 -11.60 -3.56
CA LEU A 161 5.99 -10.92 -2.44
C LEU A 161 7.30 -10.24 -2.85
N ILE A 162 7.45 -8.98 -2.47
CA ILE A 162 8.62 -8.15 -2.70
C ILE A 162 9.09 -7.65 -1.34
N HIS A 163 10.26 -8.10 -0.90
CA HIS A 163 10.83 -7.74 0.39
C HIS A 163 11.89 -6.64 0.24
N HIS A 164 11.80 -5.60 1.06
CA HIS A 164 12.76 -4.50 1.15
C HIS A 164 13.36 -4.46 2.56
N PRO A 165 14.64 -4.87 2.73
CA PRO A 165 15.35 -4.66 3.98
C PRO A 165 15.41 -3.18 4.38
N PRO A 166 15.63 -2.86 5.67
CA PRO A 166 15.84 -1.49 6.13
C PRO A 166 16.82 -0.71 5.25
N HIS A 167 16.47 0.52 4.92
CA HIS A 167 17.27 1.48 4.15
C HIS A 167 17.61 1.09 2.70
N VAL A 168 17.17 -0.08 2.20
CA VAL A 168 17.41 -0.43 0.79
C VAL A 168 16.73 0.60 -0.11
N VAL A 169 17.46 1.11 -1.10
CA VAL A 169 16.86 1.96 -2.12
C VAL A 169 15.95 1.10 -3.00
N HIS A 170 14.70 1.53 -3.15
CA HIS A 170 13.72 0.88 -4.00
C HIS A 170 12.88 1.91 -4.75
N ALA A 171 12.27 1.47 -5.85
CA ALA A 171 11.48 2.30 -6.76
C ALA A 171 10.46 1.45 -7.50
N THR A 172 9.40 2.07 -8.00
CA THR A 172 8.31 1.38 -8.71
C THR A 172 7.96 2.12 -9.99
N ARG A 173 7.69 1.38 -11.07
CA ARG A 173 7.25 1.95 -12.35
C ARG A 173 6.07 1.16 -12.91
N THR A 174 4.95 1.86 -13.11
CA THR A 174 3.82 1.35 -13.88
C THR A 174 4.02 1.64 -15.37
N ARG A 175 3.32 0.90 -16.23
CA ARG A 175 3.17 1.19 -17.66
C ARG A 175 1.68 1.47 -17.91
N ALA A 176 1.07 0.90 -18.94
CA ALA A 176 -0.34 1.10 -19.25
C ALA A 176 -1.30 0.65 -18.11
N GLU A 177 -0.94 -0.40 -17.36
CA GLU A 177 -1.74 -0.87 -16.23
C GLU A 177 -1.49 -0.01 -14.97
N PRO A 178 -2.53 0.45 -14.26
CA PRO A 178 -2.38 0.96 -12.90
C PRO A 178 -1.98 -0.17 -11.95
N LEU A 179 -1.43 0.20 -10.79
CA LEU A 179 -1.03 -0.73 -9.74
C LEU A 179 -1.82 -0.45 -8.46
N LEU A 180 -2.30 -1.52 -7.84
CA LEU A 180 -2.69 -1.54 -6.44
C LEU A 180 -1.81 -2.57 -5.73
N ALA A 181 -1.18 -2.18 -4.62
CA ALA A 181 -0.31 -3.08 -3.85
C ALA A 181 -0.58 -2.96 -2.35
N LEU A 182 -0.61 -4.10 -1.67
CA LEU A 182 -0.49 -4.17 -0.21
C LEU A 182 0.94 -3.80 0.18
N TYR A 183 1.09 -2.96 1.20
CA TYR A 183 2.36 -2.78 1.91
C TYR A 183 2.24 -3.23 3.37
N LEU A 184 3.32 -3.78 3.91
CA LEU A 184 3.51 -4.07 5.33
C LEU A 184 4.84 -3.47 5.77
N TRP A 185 4.84 -2.68 6.84
CA TRP A 185 6.03 -2.10 7.46
C TRP A 185 6.18 -2.58 8.89
N ARG A 186 7.41 -2.91 9.29
CA ARG A 186 7.78 -3.17 10.69
C ARG A 186 9.14 -2.56 11.02
N GLY A 187 9.42 -2.36 12.30
CA GLY A 187 10.70 -1.84 12.80
C GLY A 187 10.51 -0.87 13.96
N GLU A 188 11.62 -0.36 14.49
CA GLU A 188 11.63 0.56 15.63
C GLU A 188 11.10 1.96 15.27
N ASP A 189 11.20 2.35 14.00
CA ASP A 189 10.75 3.65 13.50
C ASP A 189 9.75 3.49 12.34
N LEU A 190 8.47 3.51 12.69
CA LEU A 190 7.34 3.55 11.75
C LEU A 190 6.79 4.96 11.53
N ALA A 191 7.31 5.95 12.25
CA ALA A 191 6.85 7.33 12.16
C ALA A 191 7.54 8.07 11.02
N THR A 192 8.82 7.77 10.78
CA THR A 192 9.62 8.42 9.75
C THR A 192 9.12 8.02 8.35
N PRO A 193 8.70 8.99 7.52
CA PRO A 193 8.25 8.72 6.17
C PRO A 193 9.41 8.29 5.25
N ALA A 194 9.05 7.68 4.12
CA ALA A 194 10.00 7.45 3.03
C ALA A 194 10.66 8.75 2.55
N ARG A 195 11.98 8.69 2.33
CA ARG A 195 12.76 9.80 1.79
C ARG A 195 13.21 9.49 0.37
N LEU A 196 13.02 10.44 -0.54
CA LEU A 196 13.57 10.37 -1.89
C LEU A 196 15.12 10.38 -1.86
N CYS A 197 15.73 9.64 -2.77
CA CYS A 197 17.20 9.52 -2.89
C CYS A 197 17.79 10.57 -3.83
#